data_AF-X1JSG7-F1
#
_entry.id   AF-X1JSG7-F1
#
_cell.length_a   1.000
_cell.length_b   1.000
_cell.length_c   1.000
_cell.angle_alpha   90.00
_cell.angle_beta   90.00
_cell.angle_gamma   90.00
#
_symmetry.space_group_name_H-M   'P 1'
#
loop_
_entity.id
_entity.type
_entity.pdbx_description
1 polymer ?
#
loop_
_entity_poly.entity_id
_entity_poly.type
_entity_poly.pdbx_seq_one_letter_code
_entity_poly.pdbx_strand_id
1 'polypeptide(L)' 'MANRLLKRVRDYAQVMAEGVATQPVAVEALSKLEVDPIGLDEIDHKVLHTIIDKFNGGPVGLDTIAA' A
#
# COMPACT_ATOMS: atom_id res chain seq x y z
N MET A 1 -1.51 -9.23 1.75
CA MET A 1 -0.81 -7.94 1.96
C MET A 1 -0.96 -7.38 3.38
N ALA A 2 -2.15 -7.40 3.99
CA ALA A 2 -2.37 -6.84 5.34
C ALA A 2 -1.35 -7.29 6.41
N ASN A 3 -1.04 -8.59 6.49
CA ASN A 3 -0.05 -9.11 7.44
C ASN A 3 1.37 -8.56 7.23
N ARG A 4 1.73 -8.18 5.99
CA ARG A 4 3.02 -7.54 5.67
C ARG A 4 3.05 -6.12 6.23
N LEU A 5 1.98 -5.35 5.99
CA LEU A 5 1.85 -3.98 6.50
C LEU A 5 1.83 -3.96 8.03
N LEU A 6 1.05 -4.85 8.66
CA LEU A 6 0.99 -4.98 10.11
C LEU A 6 2.37 -5.26 10.72
N LYS A 7 3.14 -6.18 10.12
CA LYS A 7 4.52 -6.46 10.57
C LYS A 7 5.40 -5.23 10.44
N ARG A 8 5.33 -4.49 9.32
CA ARG A 8 6.14 -3.29 9.13
C ARG A 8 5.76 -2.15 10.08
N VAL A 9 4.48 -1.92 10.32
CA VAL A 9 4.00 -0.94 11.31
C VAL A 9 4.47 -1.30 12.71
N ARG A 10 4.40 -2.59 13.07
CA ARG A 10 4.92 -3.08 14.34
C ARG A 10 6.43 -2.84 14.45
N ASP A 11 7.20 -3.24 13.43
CA ASP A 11 8.65 -3.11 13.45
C ASP A 11 9.07 -1.62 13.52
N TYR A 12 8.33 -0.75 12.84
CA TYR A 12 8.48 0.70 12.95
C TYR A 12 8.22 1.19 14.39
N ALA A 13 7.11 0.80 15.00
CA ALA A 13 6.76 1.19 16.37
C ALA A 13 7.77 0.69 17.42
N GLN A 14 8.36 -0.49 17.22
CA GLN A 14 9.42 -1.04 18.08
C GLN A 14 10.67 -0.16 18.09
N VAL A 15 11.03 0.45 16.96
CA VAL A 15 12.23 1.29 16.84
C VAL A 15 11.94 2.75 17.17
N MET A 16 10.77 3.27 16.77
CA MET A 16 10.48 4.70 16.75
C MET A 16 9.48 5.15 17.84
N ALA A 17 8.78 4.23 18.51
CA ALA A 17 7.66 4.56 19.40
C ALA A 17 7.60 3.67 20.66
N GLU A 18 8.76 3.29 21.20
CA GLU A 18 8.88 2.49 22.45
C GLU A 18 8.06 1.18 22.43
N GLY A 19 7.85 0.62 21.24
CA GLY A 19 7.06 -0.60 21.05
C GLY A 19 5.54 -0.41 21.07
N VAL A 20 5.04 0.82 21.19
CA VAL A 20 3.60 1.11 21.24
C VAL A 20 3.11 1.61 19.88
N ALA A 21 2.28 0.80 19.22
CA ALA A 21 1.64 1.18 17.97
C ALA A 21 0.36 2.00 18.24
N THR A 22 0.48 3.33 18.18
CA THR A 22 -0.67 4.25 18.23
C THR A 22 -1.14 4.61 16.83
N GLN A 23 -2.34 5.20 16.70
CA GLN A 23 -2.84 5.64 15.39
C GLN A 23 -1.89 6.62 14.67
N PRO A 24 -1.34 7.68 15.32
CA PRO A 24 -0.36 8.56 14.66
C PRO A 24 0.89 7.82 14.17
N VAL A 25 1.41 6.88 14.97
CA VAL A 25 2.58 6.07 14.61
C VAL A 25 2.28 5.16 13.43
N ALA A 26 1.10 4.55 13.39
CA ALA A 26 0.66 3.72 12.29
C ALA A 26 0.51 4.52 10.99
N VAL A 27 -0.07 5.73 11.07
CA VAL A 27 -0.19 6.63 9.91
C VAL A 27 1.18 7.02 9.39
N GLU A 28 2.10 7.45 10.25
CA GLU A 28 3.47 7.80 9.84
C GLU A 28 4.20 6.61 9.20
N ALA A 29 4.09 5.42 9.81
CA ALA A 29 4.68 4.20 9.29
C ALA A 29 4.14 3.84 7.89
N LEU A 30 2.81 3.93 7.70
CA LEU A 30 2.17 3.66 6.41
C LEU A 30 2.54 4.71 5.36
N SER A 31 2.62 5.99 5.73
CA SER A 31 3.09 7.05 4.83
C SER A 31 4.54 6.82 4.36
N LYS A 32 5.43 6.35 5.25
CA LYS A 32 6.81 5.97 4.89
C LYS A 32 6.88 4.72 4.00
N LEU A 33 5.82 3.91 3.98
CA LEU A 33 5.68 2.77 3.08
C LEU A 33 5.00 3.14 1.76
N GLU A 34 4.74 4.43 1.54
CA GLU A 34 4.03 4.94 0.36
C GLU A 34 2.66 4.28 0.21
N VAL A 35 2.03 3.96 1.33
CA VAL A 35 0.66 3.45 1.39
C VAL A 35 -0.27 4.63 1.62
N ASP A 36 -1.25 4.77 0.75
CA ASP A 36 -2.22 5.84 0.83
C ASP A 36 -3.25 5.63 1.97
N PRO A 37 -4.12 6.62 2.25
CA PRO A 37 -5.11 6.51 3.32
C PRO A 37 -6.15 5.40 3.15
N ILE A 38 -6.34 4.88 1.94
CA ILE A 38 -7.28 3.77 1.66
C ILE A 38 -6.58 2.41 1.60
N GLY A 39 -5.24 2.39 1.75
CA GLY A 39 -4.43 1.18 1.87
C GLY A 39 -3.78 0.70 0.59
N LEU A 40 -3.83 1.48 -0.50
CA LEU A 40 -3.19 1.15 -1.77
C LEU A 40 -1.72 1.58 -1.77
N ASP A 41 -0.86 0.72 -2.30
CA ASP A 41 0.54 1.06 -2.54
C ASP A 41 0.77 1.50 -4.00
N GLU A 42 1.99 1.96 -4.31
CA GLU A 42 2.37 2.43 -5.64
C GLU A 42 2.12 1.41 -6.77
N ILE A 43 2.16 0.10 -6.47
CA ILE A 43 1.91 -0.94 -7.47
C ILE A 43 0.42 -0.99 -7.76
N ASP A 44 -0.42 -0.95 -6.72
CA ASP A 44 -1.86 -0.91 -6.88
C ASP A 44 -2.30 0.30 -7.72
N HIS A 45 -1.75 1.50 -7.42
CA HIS A 45 -2.00 2.71 -8.20
C HIS A 45 -1.59 2.58 -9.67
N LYS A 46 -0.42 2.01 -9.95
CA LYS A 46 0.04 1.78 -11.33
C LYS A 46 -0.89 0.84 -12.10
N VAL A 47 -1.37 -0.21 -11.46
CA VAL A 47 -2.32 -1.14 -12.08
C VAL A 47 -3.63 -0.43 -12.40
N LEU A 48 -4.19 0.31 -11.43
CA LEU A 48 -5.43 1.06 -11.63
C LEU A 48 -5.29 2.12 -12.73
N HIS A 49 -4.23 2.90 -12.72
CA HIS A 49 -3.94 3.87 -13.79
C HIS A 49 -3.80 3.21 -15.15
N THR A 50 -3.13 2.05 -15.21
CA THR A 50 -3.02 1.30 -16.47
C THR A 50 -4.38 0.87 -16.99
N ILE A 51 -5.27 0.38 -16.13
CA ILE A 51 -6.64 0.00 -16.50
C ILE A 51 -7.44 1.22 -16.99
N ILE A 52 -7.32 2.35 -16.29
CA ILE A 52 -8.03 3.59 -16.64
C ILE A 52 -7.52 4.14 -17.97
N ASP A 53 -6.20 4.35 -18.10
CA ASP A 53 -5.62 5.12 -19.19
C ASP A 53 -5.45 4.29 -20.48
N LYS A 54 -5.07 3.01 -20.37
CA LYS A 54 -4.83 2.15 -21.54
C LYS A 54 -6.05 1.36 -21.99
N PHE A 55 -6.95 1.07 -21.07
CA PHE A 55 -8.12 0.23 -21.33
C PHE A 55 -9.45 0.95 -21.12
N ASN A 56 -9.41 2.27 -20.87
CA ASN A 56 -10.58 3.13 -20.69
C ASN A 56 -11.53 2.61 -19.59
N GLY A 57 -10.96 2.00 -18.55
CA GLY A 57 -11.72 1.37 -17.45
C GLY A 57 -12.41 0.05 -17.81
N GLY A 58 -12.17 -0.49 -19.01
CA GLY A 58 -12.74 -1.76 -19.48
C GLY A 58 -12.11 -3.01 -18.83
N PRO A 59 -12.73 -4.19 -19.02
CA PRO A 59 -12.21 -5.44 -18.50
C PRO A 59 -10.85 -5.79 -19.12
N VAL A 60 -9.90 -6.22 -18.28
CA VAL A 60 -8.53 -6.56 -18.67
C VAL A 60 -8.15 -7.93 -18.12
N GLY A 61 -7.47 -8.73 -18.93
CA GLY A 61 -6.91 -10.02 -18.52
C GLY A 61 -5.69 -9.86 -17.61
N LEU A 62 -5.54 -10.74 -16.62
CA LEU A 62 -4.39 -10.70 -15.70
C LEU A 62 -3.05 -10.80 -16.43
N ASP A 63 -2.98 -11.62 -17.47
CA ASP A 63 -1.78 -11.78 -18.30
C ASP A 63 -1.38 -10.47 -19.00
N THR A 64 -2.35 -9.60 -19.30
CA THR A 64 -2.12 -8.30 -19.94
C THR A 64 -1.60 -7.24 -18.96
N ILE A 65 -1.91 -7.36 -17.67
CA ILE A 65 -1.40 -6.48 -16.61
C ILE A 65 -0.02 -6.96 -16.12
N ALA A 66 0.22 -8.27 -16.18
CA ALA A 66 1.47 -8.89 -15.76
C ALA A 66 2.60 -8.84 -16.81
N ALA A 67 2.27 -8.54 -18.06
CA ALA A 67 3.21 -8.39 -19.19
C ALA A 67 3.85 -6.99 -19.24
#